data_AF-A0A377TS63-F1
#
_entry.id   AF-A0A377TS63-F1
#
_cell.length_a   1.000
_cell.length_b   1.000
_cell.length_c   1.000
_cell.angle_alpha   90.00
_cell.angle_beta   90.00
_cell.angle_gamma   90.00
#
_symmetry.space_group_name_H-M   'P 1'
#
loop_
_entity.id
_entity.type
_entity.pdbx_description
1 polymer ?
#
loop_
_entity_poly.entity_id
_entity_poly.type
_entity_poly.pdbx_seq_one_letter_code
_entity_poly.pdbx_strand_id
1 'polypeptide(L)' 'MSTSQIALLASVQQFLDRQHGLYIDGAPCAAQSENRLTVWDPATGQAIATTADASRRMSTGR' A
#
# COMPACT_ATOMS: atom_id res chain seq x y z
N MET A 1 31.25 -3.13 -0.93
CA MET A 1 30.13 -4.04 -0.67
C MET A 1 29.38 -4.21 -1.98
N SER A 2 29.48 -5.37 -2.65
CA SER A 2 28.69 -5.62 -3.87
C SER A 2 27.31 -6.09 -3.45
N THR A 3 26.29 -5.25 -3.65
CA THR A 3 24.90 -5.62 -3.37
C THR A 3 24.39 -6.50 -4.51
N SER A 4 24.39 -7.82 -4.30
CA SER A 4 23.71 -8.74 -5.21
C SER A 4 22.21 -8.41 -5.19
N GLN A 5 21.70 -7.84 -6.27
CA GLN A 5 20.29 -7.48 -6.40
C GLN A 5 19.54 -8.65 -7.05
N ILE A 6 18.51 -9.16 -6.36
CA ILE A 6 17.63 -10.18 -6.91
C ILE A 6 16.59 -9.47 -7.77
N ALA A 7 16.46 -9.88 -9.03
CA ALA A 7 15.43 -9.33 -9.91
C ALA A 7 14.04 -9.71 -9.41
N LEU A 8 13.11 -8.74 -9.38
CA LEU A 8 11.72 -9.00 -9.06
C LEU A 8 11.06 -9.80 -10.20
N LEU A 9 10.14 -10.69 -9.82
CA LEU A 9 9.24 -11.32 -10.77
C LEU A 9 8.30 -10.27 -11.37
N ALA A 10 7.93 -10.42 -12.63
CA ALA A 10 7.00 -9.50 -13.31
C ALA A 10 5.66 -9.36 -12.57
N SER A 11 5.15 -10.44 -11.95
CA SER A 11 3.93 -10.41 -11.16
C SER A 11 4.07 -9.60 -9.87
N VAL A 12 5.25 -9.58 -9.26
CA VAL A 12 5.54 -8.76 -8.08
C VAL A 12 5.62 -7.30 -8.49
N GLN A 13 6.27 -6.98 -9.62
CA GLN A 13 6.29 -5.63 -10.15
C GLN A 13 4.86 -5.13 -10.43
N GLN A 14 4.05 -5.92 -11.15
CA GLN A 14 2.63 -5.59 -11.41
C GLN A 14 1.82 -5.42 -10.13
N PHE A 15 2.13 -6.20 -9.09
CA PHE A 15 1.47 -6.05 -7.79
C PHE A 15 1.85 -4.73 -7.12
N LEU A 16 3.12 -4.34 -7.13
CA LEU A 16 3.59 -3.07 -6.55
C LEU A 16 3.04 -1.85 -7.29
N ASP A 17 2.90 -1.93 -8.61
CA ASP A 17 2.42 -0.84 -9.46
C ASP A 17 0.91 -0.57 -9.31
N ARG A 18 0.16 -1.49 -8.70
CA ARG A 18 -1.30 -1.36 -8.56
C ARG A 18 -1.67 -0.42 -7.42
N GLN A 19 -2.87 0.14 -7.48
CA GLN A 19 -3.42 0.84 -6.32
C GLN A 19 -3.91 -0.17 -5.26
N HIS A 20 -3.22 -0.27 -4.13
CA HIS A 20 -3.59 -1.21 -3.06
C HIS A 20 -4.81 -0.71 -2.26
N GLY A 21 -5.87 -1.51 -2.18
CA GLY A 21 -7.09 -1.21 -1.44
C GLY A 21 -7.28 -2.08 -0.20
N LEU A 22 -8.36 -1.84 0.55
CA LEU A 22 -8.75 -2.65 1.69
C LEU A 22 -9.47 -3.93 1.24
N TYR A 23 -9.36 -5.00 2.02
CA TYR A 23 -10.12 -6.22 1.82
C TYR A 23 -10.78 -6.60 3.14
N ILE A 24 -12.10 -6.40 3.24
CA ILE A 24 -12.88 -6.51 4.47
C ILE A 24 -14.09 -7.37 4.14
N ASP A 25 -14.43 -8.31 5.02
CA ASP A 25 -15.56 -9.23 4.87
C ASP A 25 -15.57 -10.01 3.54
N GLY A 26 -14.37 -10.38 3.07
CA GLY A 26 -14.23 -11.19 1.87
C GLY A 26 -14.40 -10.44 0.55
N ALA A 27 -14.36 -9.09 0.56
CA ALA A 27 -14.45 -8.29 -0.65
C ALA A 27 -13.51 -7.06 -0.64
N PRO A 28 -13.11 -6.56 -1.83
CA PRO A 28 -12.47 -5.25 -1.93
C PRO A 28 -13.38 -4.15 -1.38
N CYS A 29 -12.82 -3.27 -0.56
CA CYS A 29 -13.54 -2.18 0.08
C CYS A 29 -12.82 -0.85 -0.14
N ALA A 30 -13.57 0.20 -0.43
CA ALA A 30 -13.04 1.55 -0.48
C ALA A 30 -12.71 2.04 0.93
N ALA A 31 -11.58 2.72 1.09
CA ALA A 31 -11.32 3.43 2.34
C ALA A 31 -12.35 4.55 2.54
N GLN A 32 -12.61 4.89 3.79
CA GLN A 32 -13.56 5.96 4.15
C GLN A 32 -12.97 7.36 3.94
N SER A 33 -11.67 7.45 3.63
CA SER A 33 -10.95 8.66 3.22
C SER A 33 -10.07 8.35 2.02
N GLU A 34 -9.58 9.40 1.34
CA GLU A 34 -8.60 9.28 0.25
C GLU A 34 -7.16 9.16 0.77
N ASN A 35 -6.95 9.18 2.08
CA ASN A 35 -5.63 9.08 2.68
C ASN A 35 -4.95 7.76 2.32
N ARG A 36 -3.63 7.83 2.13
CA ARG A 36 -2.80 6.67 1.81
C ARG A 36 -1.51 6.71 2.63
N LEU A 37 -1.04 5.52 2.98
CA LEU A 37 0.21 5.32 3.69
C LEU A 37 1.27 4.85 2.69
N THR A 38 2.44 5.49 2.71
CA THR A 38 3.59 5.05 1.92
C THR A 38 4.22 3.82 2.53
N VAL A 39 4.50 2.80 1.69
CA VAL A 39 5.28 1.63 2.08
C VAL A 39 6.70 1.85 1.60
N TRP A 40 7.65 1.71 2.53
CA TRP A 40 9.07 1.96 2.30
C TRP A 40 9.85 0.64 2.29
N ASP A 41 10.79 0.50 1.37
CA ASP A 41 11.85 -0.51 1.47
C ASP A 41 12.83 -0.10 2.58
N PRO A 42 12.93 -0.85 3.68
CA PRO A 42 13.79 -0.48 4.81
C PRO A 42 15.29 -0.58 4.49
N ALA A 43 15.69 -1.34 3.46
CA ALA A 43 17.10 -1.47 3.08
C ALA A 43 17.61 -0.24 2.32
N THR A 44 16.72 0.44 1.60
CA THR A 44 17.09 1.55 0.68
C THR A 44 16.45 2.88 1.04
N GLY A 45 15.41 2.87 1.88
CA GLY A 45 14.59 4.03 2.17
C GLY A 45 13.70 4.49 0.99
N GLN A 46 13.60 3.69 -0.08
CA GLN A 46 12.79 4.04 -1.25
C GLN A 46 11.31 3.70 -1.04
N ALA A 47 10.42 4.55 -1.56
CA ALA A 47 8.99 4.24 -1.59
C ALA A 47 8.73 3.16 -2.65
N ILE A 48 8.07 2.08 -2.27
CA ILE A 48 7.80 0.95 -3.17
C ILE A 48 6.32 0.78 -3.51
N ALA A 49 5.42 1.35 -2.71
CA ALA A 49 3.98 1.32 -2.94
C ALA A 49 3.26 2.34 -2.03
N THR A 50 1.95 2.50 -2.24
CA THR A 50 1.05 3.13 -1.26
C THR A 50 -0.15 2.24 -0.99
N THR A 51 -0.60 2.19 0.25
CA THR A 51 -1.82 1.46 0.64
C THR A 51 -2.89 2.41 1.17
N ALA A 52 -4.16 2.04 0.99
CA ALA A 52 -5.28 2.82 1.52
C ALA A 52 -5.21 2.89 3.06
N ASP A 53 -5.46 4.08 3.62
CA ASP A 53 -5.53 4.29 5.06
C ASP A 53 -6.93 3.92 5.59
N ALA A 54 -6.98 2.91 6.46
CA ALA A 54 -8.22 2.47 7.08
C ALA A 54 -8.61 3.42 8.22
N SER A 55 -9.17 4.57 7.86
CA SER A 55 -9.67 5.56 8.82
C SER A 55 -11.13 5.28 9.22
N ARG A 56 -11.48 5.52 10.48
CA ARG A 56 -12.88 5.57 10.91
C ARG A 56 -13.49 6.90 10.45
N ARG A 57 -14.69 6.85 9.85
CA ARG A 57 -15.48 8.04 9.53
C ARG A 57 -15.80 8.73 10.84
N MET A 58 -15.18 9.89 11.08
CA MET A 58 -15.51 10.73 12.21
C MET A 58 -17.00 11.11 12.07
N SER A 59 -17.82 10.77 13.06
CA SER A 59 -19.18 11.29 13.16
C SER A 59 -19.08 12.76 13.52
N THR A 60 -19.24 13.66 12.55
CA THR A 60 -19.42 15.08 12.85
C THR A 60 -20.83 15.27 13.42
N GLY A 61 -20.92 15.40 14.74
CA GLY A 61 -22.15 15.77 15.47
C GLY A 61 -22.08 15.26 16.91
N ARG A 62 -22.52 15.99 17.94
CA ARG A 62 -23.33 17.20 18.07
C ARG A 62 -23.08 17.75 19.48
#